data_AF-A0AAV8E7B8-F1
#
_entry.id   AF-A0AAV8E7B8-F1
#
_cell.length_a   1.000
_cell.length_b   1.000
_cell.length_c   1.000
_cell.angle_alpha   90.00
_cell.angle_beta   90.00
_cell.angle_gamma   90.00
#
_symmetry.space_group_name_H-M   'P 1'
#
loop_
_entity.id
_entity.type
_entity.pdbx_description
1 polymer ?
#
loop_
_entity_poly.entity_id
_entity_poly.type
_entity_poly.pdbx_seq_one_letter_code
_entity_poly.pdbx_strand_id
1 'polypeptide(L)'
;MNVSSTILYQHLLVAADRYALEGLKALCEMRLRKTISVDTVVSFLALADQHNSNFLKEGCLEFIAEPKNFVKVALTKEYASLGNSCPLLLDELRRKVESAANEK
;
A
#
# COMPACT_ATOMS: atom_id res chain seq x y z
N MET A 1 0.25 16.11 -6.31
CA MET A 1 1.51 15.60 -6.89
C MET A 1 1.22 15.09 -8.29
N ASN A 2 2.12 15.26 -9.26
CA ASN A 2 1.94 14.71 -10.60
C ASN A 2 2.23 13.19 -10.60
N VAL A 3 1.65 12.45 -11.55
CA VAL A 3 1.83 10.98 -11.68
C VAL A 3 3.30 10.60 -11.83
N SER A 4 4.10 11.43 -12.51
CA SER A 4 5.54 11.22 -12.71
C SER A 4 6.33 11.19 -11.40
N SER A 5 5.95 12.00 -10.41
CA SER A 5 6.61 12.05 -9.10
C SER A 5 6.35 10.78 -8.31
N THR A 6 5.14 10.24 -8.38
CA THR A 6 4.77 9.00 -7.68
C THR A 6 5.58 7.81 -8.18
N ILE A 7 5.77 7.68 -9.49
CA ILE A 7 6.59 6.62 -10.10
C ILE A 7 8.06 6.75 -9.67
N LEU A 8 8.59 7.97 -9.63
CA LEU A 8 9.96 8.22 -9.15
C LEU A 8 10.15 7.74 -7.71
N TYR A 9 9.23 8.07 -6.79
CA TYR A 9 9.35 7.63 -5.40
C TYR A 9 9.22 6.12 -5.23
N GLN A 10 8.46 5.43 -6.08
CA GLN A 10 8.41 3.96 -6.08
C GLN A 10 9.77 3.38 -6.47
N HIS A 11 10.36 3.82 -7.58
CA HIS A 11 11.68 3.37 -8.00
C HIS A 11 12.76 3.68 -6.97
N LEU A 12 12.67 4.86 -6.34
CA LEU A 12 13.61 5.26 -5.30
C LEU A 12 13.47 4.41 -4.03
N LEU A 13 12.24 4.03 -3.66
CA LEU A 13 11.99 3.11 -2.55
C LEU A 13 12.60 1.74 -2.82
N VAL A 14 12.42 1.18 -4.03
CA VAL A 14 13.03 -0.09 -4.44
C VAL A 14 14.56 -0.02 -4.37
N ALA A 15 15.16 1.07 -4.86
CA ALA A 15 16.59 1.26 -4.78
C ALA A 15 17.07 1.43 -3.33
N ALA A 16 16.37 2.23 -2.52
CA ALA A 16 16.72 2.46 -1.13
C ALA A 16 16.69 1.16 -0.32
N ASP A 17 15.69 0.31 -0.52
CA ASP A 17 15.59 -1.01 0.09
C ASP A 17 16.74 -1.93 -0.36
N ARG A 18 17.02 -2.00 -1.68
CA ARG A 18 18.11 -2.80 -2.23
C ARG A 18 19.49 -2.41 -1.71
N TYR A 19 19.73 -1.13 -1.45
CA TYR A 19 21.02 -0.60 -0.99
C TYR A 19 21.04 -0.32 0.53
N ALA A 20 20.03 -0.76 1.28
CA ALA A 20 19.91 -0.56 2.74
C ALA A 20 20.03 0.92 3.17
N LEU A 21 19.46 1.83 2.37
CA LEU A 21 19.42 3.26 2.64
C LEU A 21 18.17 3.63 3.43
N GLU A 22 18.12 3.22 4.70
CA GLU A 22 16.91 3.32 5.55
C GLU A 22 16.31 4.74 5.64
N GLY A 23 17.16 5.77 5.76
CA GLY A 23 16.70 7.16 5.80
C GLY A 23 16.01 7.59 4.49
N LEU A 24 16.52 7.13 3.35
CA LEU A 24 15.92 7.41 2.04
C LEU A 24 14.62 6.63 1.84
N LYS A 25 14.60 5.37 2.28
CA LYS A 25 13.41 4.51 2.26
C LYS A 25 12.26 5.16 3.04
N ALA A 26 12.52 5.60 4.28
CA ALA A 26 11.54 6.29 5.12
C ALA A 26 11.00 7.58 4.46
N LEU A 27 11.85 8.37 3.79
CA LEU A 27 11.40 9.55 3.05
C LEU A 27 10.48 9.19 1.87
N CYS A 28 10.80 8.13 1.13
CA CYS A 28 9.96 7.66 0.04
C CYS A 28 8.61 7.16 0.56
N GLU A 29 8.60 6.37 1.65
CA GLU A 29 7.38 5.90 2.30
C GLU A 29 6.49 7.07 2.73
N MET A 30 7.04 8.10 3.38
CA MET A 30 6.29 9.28 3.78
C MET A 30 5.70 10.04 2.58
N ARG A 31 6.42 10.11 1.47
CA ARG A 31 5.95 10.79 0.25
C ARG A 31 4.82 10.00 -0.42
N LEU A 32 4.99 8.68 -0.55
CA LEU A 32 3.99 7.79 -1.16
C LEU A 32 2.73 7.71 -0.32
N ARG A 33 2.83 7.65 1.02
CA ARG A 33 1.68 7.61 1.93
C ARG A 33 0.75 8.80 1.75
N LYS A 34 1.29 9.99 1.46
CA LYS A 34 0.50 11.22 1.19
C LYS A 34 -0.25 11.19 -0.15
N THR A 35 0.08 10.25 -1.03
CA THR A 35 -0.53 10.11 -2.35
C THR A 35 -1.44 8.90 -2.47
N ILE A 36 -1.69 8.18 -1.37
CA ILE A 36 -2.59 7.04 -1.36
C ILE A 36 -3.98 7.47 -1.84
N SER A 37 -4.49 6.74 -2.82
CA SER A 37 -5.82 6.87 -3.41
C SER A 37 -6.35 5.50 -3.78
N VAL A 38 -7.63 5.40 -4.16
CA VAL A 38 -8.24 4.15 -4.64
C VAL A 38 -7.43 3.55 -5.80
N ASP A 39 -6.94 4.38 -6.72
CA ASP A 39 -6.21 3.94 -7.92
C ASP A 39 -4.77 3.48 -7.62
N THR A 40 -4.18 3.91 -6.50
CA THR A 40 -2.76 3.68 -6.19
C THR A 40 -2.53 2.73 -5.02
N VAL A 41 -3.52 2.58 -4.13
CA VAL A 41 -3.33 1.89 -2.84
C VAL A 41 -2.96 0.42 -3.01
N VAL A 42 -3.51 -0.27 -4.01
CA VAL A 42 -3.20 -1.70 -4.23
C VAL A 42 -1.75 -1.86 -4.70
N SER A 43 -1.30 -1.01 -5.64
CA SER A 43 0.09 -1.03 -6.11
C SER A 43 1.07 -0.67 -5.00
N PHE A 44 0.76 0.32 -4.17
CA PHE A 44 1.61 0.69 -3.04
C PHE A 44 1.64 -0.38 -1.97
N LEU A 45 0.52 -1.05 -1.71
CA LEU A 45 0.45 -2.14 -0.75
C LEU A 45 1.34 -3.31 -1.18
N ALA A 46 1.26 -3.72 -2.46
CA ALA A 46 2.12 -4.77 -3.01
C ALA A 46 3.61 -4.38 -2.97
N LEU A 47 3.92 -3.14 -3.36
CA LEU A 47 5.28 -2.60 -3.29
C LEU A 47 5.82 -2.61 -1.85
N ALA A 48 5.00 -2.17 -0.90
CA ALA A 48 5.39 -2.05 0.50
C ALA A 48 5.62 -3.42 1.15
N ASP A 49 4.79 -4.41 0.82
CA ASP A 49 4.96 -5.80 1.25
C ASP A 49 6.25 -6.40 0.68
N GLN A 50 6.51 -6.21 -0.61
CA GLN A 50 7.70 -6.73 -1.27
C GLN A 50 9.02 -6.11 -0.75
N HIS A 51 8.99 -4.83 -0.40
CA HIS A 51 10.17 -4.07 0.04
C HIS A 51 10.17 -3.78 1.53
N ASN A 52 9.49 -4.61 2.34
CA ASN A 52 9.48 -4.54 3.80
C ASN A 52 9.30 -3.10 4.34
N SER A 53 8.42 -2.33 3.71
CA SER A 53 8.17 -0.90 3.96
C SER A 53 6.94 -0.75 4.84
N ASN A 54 7.13 -1.05 6.13
CA ASN A 54 6.04 -1.22 7.09
C ASN A 54 5.19 0.05 7.27
N PHE A 55 5.79 1.24 7.22
CA PHE A 55 5.07 2.49 7.43
C PHE A 55 4.15 2.81 6.24
N LEU A 56 4.59 2.52 5.01
CA LEU A 56 3.74 2.62 3.83
C LEU A 56 2.65 1.54 3.82
N LYS A 57 3.00 0.29 4.18
CA LYS A 57 2.05 -0.83 4.25
C LYS A 57 0.91 -0.54 5.22
N GLU A 58 1.24 -0.09 6.43
CA GLU A 58 0.24 0.29 7.44
C GLU A 58 -0.68 1.40 6.94
N GLY A 59 -0.14 2.45 6.32
CA GLY A 59 -0.96 3.52 5.74
C GLY A 59 -1.90 3.04 4.63
N CYS A 60 -1.48 2.07 3.82
CA CYS A 60 -2.34 1.46 2.81
C CYS A 60 -3.45 0.63 3.45
N LEU A 61 -3.11 -0.17 4.46
CA LEU A 61 -4.07 -1.00 5.19
C LEU A 61 -5.11 -0.16 5.94
N GLU A 62 -4.70 0.92 6.60
CA GLU A 62 -5.60 1.89 7.24
C GLU A 62 -6.56 2.54 6.23
N PHE A 63 -6.04 2.96 5.06
CA PHE A 63 -6.86 3.57 4.03
C PHE A 63 -7.92 2.60 3.50
N ILE A 64 -7.54 1.35 3.27
CA ILE A 64 -8.44 0.30 2.78
C ILE A 64 -9.44 -0.11 3.85
N ALA A 65 -9.04 -0.16 5.13
CA ALA A 65 -9.92 -0.53 6.24
C ALA A 65 -11.12 0.41 6.42
N GLU A 66 -11.06 1.64 5.88
CA GLU A 66 -12.21 2.53 5.89
C GLU A 66 -13.32 2.01 4.94
N PRO A 67 -14.56 1.76 5.41
CA PRO A 67 -15.59 1.07 4.61
C PRO A 67 -15.88 1.71 3.24
N LYS A 68 -15.86 3.04 3.18
CA LYS A 68 -16.11 3.81 1.95
C LYS A 68 -15.01 3.60 0.90
N ASN A 69 -13.78 3.34 1.34
CA ASN A 69 -12.65 3.09 0.47
C ASN A 69 -12.57 1.61 0.13
N PHE A 70 -12.81 0.72 1.10
CA PHE A 70 -12.85 -0.73 0.86
C PHE A 70 -13.78 -1.09 -0.30
N VAL A 71 -15.02 -0.58 -0.30
CA VAL A 71 -15.98 -0.85 -1.37
C VAL A 71 -15.45 -0.42 -2.74
N LYS A 72 -14.78 0.73 -2.83
CA LYS A 72 -14.22 1.22 -4.09
C LYS A 72 -13.02 0.38 -4.54
N VAL A 73 -12.12 0.07 -3.61
CA VAL A 73 -10.90 -0.72 -3.87
C VAL A 73 -11.26 -2.16 -4.25
N ALA A 74 -12.23 -2.79 -3.58
CA ALA A 74 -12.67 -4.15 -3.86
C ALA A 74 -13.25 -4.35 -5.27
N LEU A 75 -13.73 -3.27 -5.91
CA LEU A 75 -14.23 -3.28 -7.29
C LEU A 75 -13.13 -3.09 -8.35
N THR A 76 -11.89 -2.80 -7.94
CA THR A 76 -10.77 -2.60 -8.85
C THR A 76 -10.21 -3.93 -9.37
N LYS A 77 -9.68 -3.92 -10.59
CA LYS A 77 -9.04 -5.10 -11.18
C LYS A 77 -7.75 -5.46 -10.45
N GLU A 78 -7.07 -4.43 -9.95
CA GLU A 78 -5.84 -4.49 -9.18
C GLU A 78 -6.09 -5.31 -7.91
N TYR A 79 -7.16 -5.02 -7.17
CA TYR A 79 -7.53 -5.80 -5.98
C TYR A 79 -7.86 -7.26 -6.32
N ALA A 80 -8.63 -7.52 -7.38
CA ALA A 80 -8.91 -8.88 -7.82
C ALA A 80 -7.63 -9.65 -8.20
N SER A 81 -6.65 -8.98 -8.80
CA SER A 81 -5.35 -9.57 -9.16
C SER A 81 -4.44 -9.85 -7.96
N LEU A 82 -4.66 -9.14 -6.84
CA LEU A 82 -3.92 -9.33 -5.59
C LEU A 82 -4.11 -10.74 -5.05
N GLY A 83 -5.32 -11.29 -5.12
CA GLY A 83 -5.61 -12.64 -4.66
C GLY A 83 -4.83 -13.73 -5.40
N ASN A 84 -4.54 -13.51 -6.68
CA ASN A 84 -3.75 -14.44 -7.50
C ASN A 84 -2.25 -14.28 -7.29
N SER A 85 -1.78 -13.05 -7.05
CA SER A 85 -0.34 -12.75 -6.95
C SER A 85 0.19 -12.90 -5.52
N CYS A 86 -0.58 -12.48 -4.52
CA CYS A 86 -0.18 -12.36 -3.13
C CYS A 86 -1.33 -12.75 -2.17
N PRO A 87 -1.68 -14.06 -2.04
CA PRO A 87 -2.81 -14.49 -1.22
C PRO A 87 -2.65 -14.15 0.27
N LEU A 88 -1.42 -14.19 0.81
CA LEU A 88 -1.15 -13.85 2.21
C LEU A 88 -1.44 -12.38 2.55
N LEU A 89 -1.15 -11.48 1.60
CA LEU A 89 -1.41 -10.04 1.75
C LEU A 89 -2.92 -9.75 1.69
N LEU A 90 -3.67 -10.47 0.84
CA LEU A 90 -5.12 -10.38 0.81
C LEU A 90 -5.75 -10.85 2.13
N ASP A 91 -5.24 -11.93 2.71
CA ASP A 91 -5.68 -12.42 4.02
C ASP A 91 -5.38 -11.42 5.15
N GLU A 92 -4.22 -10.79 5.12
CA GLU A 92 -3.86 -9.73 6.07
C GLU A 92 -4.80 -8.52 5.98
N LEU A 93 -5.09 -8.08 4.76
CA LEU A 93 -6.03 -7.00 4.50
C LEU A 93 -7.43 -7.34 5.03
N ARG A 94 -7.92 -8.56 4.75
CA ARG A 94 -9.21 -9.03 5.27
C ARG A 94 -9.26 -8.99 6.81
N ARG A 95 -8.23 -9.50 7.49
CA ARG A 95 -8.13 -9.41 8.96
C ARG A 95 -8.14 -7.96 9.46
N LYS A 96 -7.47 -7.05 8.75
CA LYS A 96 -7.45 -5.62 9.10
C LYS A 96 -8.83 -4.96 8.94
N VAL A 97 -9.56 -5.30 7.87
CA VAL A 97 -10.93 -4.81 7.65
C VAL A 97 -11.89 -5.36 8.70
N GLU A 98 -11.78 -6.64 9.05
CA GLU A 98 -12.59 -7.29 10.09
C GLU A 98 -12.35 -6.67 11.48
N SER A 99 -11.09 -6.44 11.85
CA SER A 99 -10.76 -5.79 13.12
C SER A 99 -11.27 -4.34 13.19
N ALA A 100 -11.14 -3.57 12.10
CA ALA A 100 -11.67 -2.20 12.04
C ALA A 100 -13.21 -2.12 12.10
N ALA A 101 -13.91 -3.19 11.73
CA ALA A 101 -15.37 -3.29 11.86
C ALA A 101 -15.83 -3.59 13.29
N ASN A 102 -15.00 -4.27 14.10
CA ASN A 102 -15.31 -4.65 15.49
C ASN A 102 -15.02 -3.55 16.53
N GLU A 103 -14.35 -2.47 16.12
CA GLU A 103 -14.03 -1.32 16.97
C GLU A 103 -15.10 -0.20 16.92
N LYS A 104 -16.19 -0.40 16.17
CA LYS A 104 -17.33 0.54 16.05
C LYS A 104 -18.61 -0.07 16.61
#